data_AF-A0AAW1YI11-F1
#
_entry.id   AF-A0AAW1YI11-F1
#
_cell.length_a   1.000
_cell.length_b   1.000
_cell.length_c   1.000
_cell.angle_alpha   90.00
_cell.angle_beta   90.00
_cell.angle_gamma   90.00
#
_symmetry.space_group_name_H-M   'P 1'
#
loop_
_entity.id
_entity.type
_entity.pdbx_description
1 polymer ?
#
loop_
_entity_poly.entity_id
_entity_poly.type
_entity_poly.pdbx_seq_one_letter_code
_entity_poly.pdbx_strand_id
1 'polypeptide(L)'
;MSMKMMRGNSNRSSSGPSICTRRTSSSSSNFKAARQKAAVRRSKDPVLELIQDIHRLDIHKLTENLDHTETPGFIKREIIREIEARQHDEDDATAAAATAVMVERAPKRRPACVKASPFLIDRLYDRRGPERAKALAGVITLLNDQDLDHDDLKKRYVVALLYRCLHGLKKGSTQEMQYSLQVIGLLSIIVDCQDKMSEIYREFLAVASTKYCLKKAGTNTTKMLECLGMVTFFGAINAEETQAAMKVIWDFLNPKSESGSDDVINRKKHSPEILVAAIYSWLFLLTSMEGWRLNQSNWNGAISFFMDLLDNNDDKLVHGAACAALALIFETGSLDKFWNGANDSTLPYSQLQKTLRAMILKKLRGLNMSLHVVRYFETLCCPKACLTLCEKEMVLSSWYQVIQLEFLRSFLGDEFENYVAKEEKLQRFFEFNPSRNNNVGDELYVPTIEKIMVNIFMPEGRDPQTLTAEERKKERVWRTSVRDKAQTLLRAKHRLLSEQLNCFD
;
A
#
# COMPACT_ATOMS: atom_id res chain seq x y z
N MET A 1 42.50 -36.94 -40.76
CA MET A 1 43.81 -37.64 -40.84
C MET A 1 44.64 -37.17 -39.64
N SER A 2 45.07 -38.12 -38.80
CA SER A 2 45.90 -38.03 -37.57
C SER A 2 45.33 -37.26 -36.35
N MET A 3 44.86 -37.91 -35.26
CA MET A 3 45.56 -38.64 -34.16
C MET A 3 46.40 -37.71 -33.25
N LYS A 4 46.51 -37.82 -31.92
CA LYS A 4 45.91 -38.62 -30.81
C LYS A 4 46.65 -38.14 -29.53
N MET A 5 46.06 -38.27 -28.34
CA MET A 5 46.67 -38.55 -27.00
C MET A 5 45.76 -37.97 -25.89
N MET A 6 44.70 -38.68 -25.50
CA MET A 6 44.57 -39.43 -24.23
C MET A 6 45.72 -39.35 -23.20
N ARG A 7 45.35 -39.01 -21.96
CA ARG A 7 45.60 -39.83 -20.75
C ARG A 7 44.48 -39.59 -19.73
N GLY A 8 43.91 -40.68 -19.23
CA GLY A 8 43.00 -40.70 -18.09
C GLY A 8 43.60 -41.49 -16.92
N ASN A 9 42.97 -41.36 -15.76
CA ASN A 9 42.77 -42.38 -14.72
C ASN A 9 42.01 -41.69 -13.57
N SER A 10 40.74 -41.99 -13.29
CA SER A 10 40.11 -43.22 -12.77
C SER A 10 40.11 -43.31 -11.22
N ASN A 11 38.87 -43.19 -10.70
CA ASN A 11 38.23 -43.90 -9.59
C ASN A 11 38.92 -44.01 -8.22
N ARG A 12 38.19 -43.60 -7.17
CA ARG A 12 37.44 -44.55 -6.32
C ARG A 12 36.53 -43.85 -5.31
N SER A 13 35.33 -44.40 -5.21
CA SER A 13 34.27 -44.22 -4.23
C SER A 13 34.53 -45.04 -2.96
N SER A 14 34.03 -44.59 -1.80
CA SER A 14 33.05 -45.30 -0.94
C SER A 14 33.09 -44.90 0.56
N SER A 15 31.87 -44.69 1.08
CA SER A 15 31.33 -45.07 2.41
C SER A 15 31.97 -44.58 3.72
N GLY A 16 31.22 -43.71 4.43
CA GLY A 16 30.47 -44.09 5.64
C GLY A 16 31.18 -44.05 7.03
N PRO A 17 30.41 -43.87 8.14
CA PRO A 17 30.81 -43.01 9.27
C PRO A 17 30.95 -43.71 10.64
N SER A 18 31.68 -43.11 11.60
CA SER A 18 31.57 -43.35 13.06
C SER A 18 32.23 -42.20 13.84
N ILE A 19 31.51 -41.45 14.69
CA ILE A 19 31.26 -41.61 16.14
C ILE A 19 32.53 -41.62 17.01
N CYS A 20 32.70 -40.58 17.83
CA CYS A 20 33.31 -40.69 19.16
C CYS A 20 32.70 -39.65 20.12
N THR A 21 31.80 -40.16 20.97
CA THR A 21 31.22 -39.53 22.15
C THR A 21 32.16 -39.65 23.35
N ARG A 22 32.14 -38.64 24.22
CA ARG A 22 32.96 -38.55 25.44
C ARG A 22 32.07 -38.76 26.69
N ARG A 23 32.35 -39.88 27.38
CA ARG A 23 32.30 -40.15 28.85
C ARG A 23 31.14 -39.67 29.76
N THR A 24 30.41 -40.68 30.29
CA THR A 24 30.10 -41.03 31.72
C THR A 24 29.51 -39.95 32.65
N SER A 25 28.21 -40.00 33.05
CA SER A 25 27.59 -40.73 34.21
C SER A 25 28.15 -40.32 35.58
N SER A 26 27.42 -40.05 36.68
CA SER A 26 26.00 -40.12 37.08
C SER A 26 25.92 -39.61 38.55
N SER A 27 24.80 -39.05 39.02
CA SER A 27 24.31 -39.25 40.41
C SER A 27 22.94 -38.62 40.68
N SER A 28 22.10 -39.41 41.37
CA SER A 28 21.01 -39.05 42.31
C SER A 28 19.84 -38.19 41.79
N SER A 29 18.54 -38.51 41.84
CA SER A 29 17.63 -39.50 42.46
C SER A 29 16.44 -38.75 43.09
N ASN A 30 15.24 -39.19 42.69
CA ASN A 30 13.99 -39.30 43.44
C ASN A 30 13.08 -38.08 43.69
N PHE A 31 12.01 -38.08 42.87
CA PHE A 31 10.61 -37.79 43.18
C PHE A 31 10.18 -38.05 44.64
N LYS A 32 9.41 -37.12 45.22
CA LYS A 32 8.31 -37.41 46.15
C LYS A 32 7.27 -36.29 46.13
N ALA A 33 6.06 -36.63 45.70
CA ALA A 33 4.84 -35.85 45.83
C ALA A 33 4.26 -36.04 47.25
N ALA A 34 3.64 -35.00 47.83
CA ALA A 34 2.53 -35.15 48.78
C ALA A 34 1.85 -33.81 49.17
N ARG A 35 0.54 -33.76 48.85
CA ARG A 35 -0.60 -33.31 49.68
C ARG A 35 -0.66 -31.87 50.23
N GLN A 36 -1.66 -31.16 49.67
CA GLN A 36 -2.43 -30.09 50.30
C GLN A 36 -2.92 -30.47 51.71
N LYS A 37 -2.72 -29.56 52.67
CA LYS A 37 -3.44 -29.51 53.94
C LYS A 37 -4.43 -28.33 53.88
N ALA A 38 -5.72 -28.65 53.94
CA ALA A 38 -6.77 -27.69 54.24
C ALA A 38 -6.62 -27.22 55.69
N ALA A 39 -6.50 -25.91 55.89
CA ALA A 39 -6.47 -25.29 57.21
C ALA A 39 -7.81 -24.58 57.45
N VAL A 40 -8.60 -25.12 58.37
CA VAL A 40 -9.73 -24.42 59.00
C VAL A 40 -9.15 -23.32 59.89
N ARG A 41 -9.50 -22.05 59.65
CA ARG A 41 -9.23 -20.95 60.58
C ARG A 41 -10.41 -19.96 60.64
N ARG A 42 -11.08 -20.02 61.79
CA ARG A 42 -11.64 -18.94 62.63
C ARG A 42 -12.43 -17.83 61.91
N SER A 43 -13.73 -17.75 62.22
CA SER A 43 -14.55 -16.54 62.08
C SER A 43 -13.75 -15.36 62.66
N LYS A 44 -13.36 -14.44 61.77
CA LYS A 44 -12.74 -13.17 62.12
C LYS A 44 -13.85 -12.15 62.34
N ASP A 45 -13.63 -11.27 63.29
CA ASP A 45 -14.54 -10.19 63.64
C ASP A 45 -14.64 -9.23 62.43
N PRO A 46 -15.83 -9.06 61.80
CA PRO A 46 -15.97 -8.28 60.57
C PRO A 46 -15.55 -6.82 60.73
N VAL A 47 -15.58 -6.30 61.95
CA VAL A 47 -15.13 -4.96 62.32
C VAL A 47 -13.61 -4.80 62.14
N LEU A 48 -12.83 -5.84 62.40
CA LEU A 48 -11.37 -5.80 62.31
C LEU A 48 -10.85 -6.02 60.88
N GLU A 49 -11.60 -6.76 60.05
CA GLU A 49 -11.29 -6.90 58.62
C GLU A 49 -11.57 -5.60 57.86
N LEU A 50 -12.65 -4.90 58.17
CA LEU A 50 -12.96 -3.62 57.52
C LEU A 50 -11.80 -2.62 57.71
N ILE A 51 -11.25 -2.48 58.92
CA ILE A 51 -10.12 -1.57 59.19
C ILE A 51 -8.87 -1.95 58.38
N GLN A 52 -8.61 -3.23 58.19
CA GLN A 52 -7.43 -3.70 57.44
C GLN A 52 -7.57 -3.50 55.92
N ASP A 53 -8.81 -3.43 55.42
CA ASP A 53 -9.10 -3.36 53.99
C ASP A 53 -9.65 -1.99 53.52
N ILE A 54 -9.79 -0.97 54.39
CA ILE A 54 -10.22 0.41 54.03
C ILE A 54 -9.42 0.96 52.84
N HIS A 55 -8.10 0.78 52.82
CA HIS A 55 -7.24 1.23 51.74
C HIS A 55 -7.45 0.51 50.39
N ARG A 56 -8.18 -0.62 50.39
CA ARG A 56 -8.44 -1.45 49.19
C ARG A 56 -9.86 -1.29 48.63
N LEU A 57 -10.76 -0.65 49.38
CA LEU A 57 -12.14 -0.42 48.97
C LEU A 57 -12.24 0.85 48.11
N ASP A 58 -13.12 0.84 47.10
CA ASP A 58 -13.43 2.02 46.30
C ASP A 58 -14.26 3.06 47.08
N ILE A 59 -14.30 4.31 46.60
CA ILE A 59 -14.95 5.44 47.30
C ILE A 59 -16.47 5.20 47.46
N HIS A 60 -17.12 4.53 46.51
CA HIS A 60 -18.55 4.23 46.58
C HIS A 60 -18.85 3.25 47.72
N LYS A 61 -18.07 2.16 47.85
CA LYS A 61 -18.20 1.20 48.95
C LYS A 61 -17.80 1.79 50.30
N LEU A 62 -16.84 2.70 50.34
CA LEU A 62 -16.49 3.43 51.57
C LEU A 62 -17.66 4.33 52.03
N THR A 63 -18.32 5.02 51.10
CA THR A 63 -19.51 5.82 51.37
C THR A 63 -20.70 4.98 51.83
N GLU A 64 -20.92 3.81 51.21
CA GLU A 64 -21.98 2.88 51.62
C GLU A 64 -21.79 2.37 53.07
N ASN A 65 -20.53 2.11 53.48
CA ASN A 65 -20.19 1.71 54.85
C ASN A 65 -20.34 2.82 55.90
N LEU A 66 -20.36 4.08 55.49
CA LEU A 66 -20.66 5.23 56.35
C LEU A 66 -22.15 5.32 56.70
N ASP A 67 -23.02 4.90 55.78
CA ASP A 67 -24.48 4.97 55.93
C ASP A 67 -25.06 3.79 56.72
N HIS A 68 -24.30 2.71 56.90
CA HIS A 68 -24.71 1.60 57.77
C HIS A 68 -24.80 2.03 59.24
N THR A 69 -25.92 1.67 59.89
CA THR A 69 -26.27 2.07 61.28
C THR A 69 -25.45 1.37 62.35
N GLU A 70 -24.82 0.23 62.02
CA GLU A 70 -24.03 -0.59 62.95
C GLU A 70 -22.52 -0.31 62.90
N THR A 71 -22.04 0.53 61.98
CA THR A 71 -20.60 0.83 61.86
C THR A 71 -20.13 1.66 63.07
N PRO A 72 -19.17 1.17 63.88
CA PRO A 72 -18.67 1.88 65.05
C PRO A 72 -18.10 3.26 64.68
N GLY A 73 -18.37 4.29 65.50
CA GLY A 73 -18.01 5.68 65.18
C GLY A 73 -16.50 5.96 65.04
N PHE A 74 -15.63 5.08 65.52
CA PHE A 74 -14.19 5.19 65.26
C PHE A 74 -13.81 4.73 63.84
N ILE A 75 -14.54 3.75 63.27
CA ILE A 75 -14.36 3.30 61.88
C ILE A 75 -14.89 4.33 60.91
N LYS A 76 -16.05 4.93 61.18
CA LYS A 76 -16.58 6.04 60.34
C LYS A 76 -15.58 7.18 60.20
N ARG A 77 -14.86 7.52 61.28
CA ARG A 77 -13.79 8.54 61.26
C ARG A 77 -12.57 8.13 60.43
N GLU A 78 -12.24 6.84 60.39
CA GLU A 78 -11.15 6.33 59.55
C GLU A 78 -11.52 6.36 58.07
N ILE A 79 -12.76 5.94 57.75
CA ILE A 79 -13.30 5.99 56.40
C ILE A 79 -13.35 7.44 55.88
N ILE A 80 -13.82 8.38 56.69
CA ILE A 80 -13.85 9.81 56.31
C ILE A 80 -12.45 10.33 56.02
N ARG A 81 -11.46 10.03 56.88
CA ARG A 81 -10.07 10.43 56.66
C ARG A 81 -9.49 9.86 55.36
N GLU A 82 -9.79 8.61 55.05
CA GLU A 82 -9.33 7.98 53.80
C GLU A 82 -9.98 8.61 52.56
N ILE A 83 -11.28 8.94 52.62
CA ILE A 83 -11.97 9.64 51.52
C ILE A 83 -11.39 11.04 51.32
N GLU A 84 -11.19 11.80 52.40
CA GLU A 84 -10.61 13.14 52.34
C GLU A 84 -9.18 13.13 51.80
N ALA A 85 -8.37 12.13 52.18
CA ALA A 85 -7.01 11.97 51.65
C ALA A 85 -7.03 11.70 50.13
N ARG A 86 -7.93 10.83 49.65
CA ARG A 86 -8.04 10.53 48.21
C ARG A 86 -8.58 11.69 47.39
N GLN A 87 -9.48 12.48 47.95
CA GLN A 87 -9.98 13.70 47.31
C GLN A 87 -8.87 14.75 47.21
N HIS A 88 -8.04 14.90 48.25
CA HIS A 88 -6.89 15.79 48.21
C HIS A 88 -5.86 15.34 47.16
N ASP A 89 -5.60 14.03 47.03
CA ASP A 89 -4.70 13.48 46.00
C ASP A 89 -5.27 13.68 44.58
N GLU A 90 -6.58 13.54 44.39
CA GLU A 90 -7.26 13.85 43.12
C GLU A 90 -7.21 15.34 42.79
N ASP A 91 -7.42 16.23 43.76
CA ASP A 91 -7.34 17.68 43.57
C ASP A 91 -5.91 18.13 43.24
N ASP A 92 -4.90 17.56 43.91
CA ASP A 92 -3.48 17.78 43.60
C ASP A 92 -3.10 17.22 42.22
N ALA A 93 -3.61 16.04 41.84
CA ALA A 93 -3.42 15.48 40.50
C ALA A 93 -4.11 16.34 39.43
N THR A 94 -5.27 16.91 39.73
CA THR A 94 -6.02 17.80 38.84
C THR A 94 -5.33 19.16 38.72
N ALA A 95 -4.76 19.69 39.80
CA ALA A 95 -3.95 20.90 39.80
C ALA A 95 -2.61 20.69 39.04
N ALA A 96 -1.98 19.52 39.20
CA ALA A 96 -0.79 19.13 38.43
C ALA A 96 -1.12 18.96 36.93
N ALA A 97 -2.26 18.36 36.59
CA ALA A 97 -2.74 18.25 35.22
C ALA A 97 -3.08 19.62 34.61
N ALA A 98 -3.73 20.52 35.37
CA ALA A 98 -3.99 21.88 34.93
C ALA A 98 -2.69 22.67 34.72
N THR A 99 -1.70 22.48 35.59
CA THR A 99 -0.36 23.08 35.44
C THR A 99 0.37 22.51 34.21
N ALA A 100 0.26 21.20 33.94
CA ALA A 100 0.82 20.57 32.74
C ALA A 100 0.15 21.11 31.45
N VAL A 101 -1.16 21.32 31.47
CA VAL A 101 -1.92 21.92 30.34
C VAL A 101 -1.53 23.40 30.14
N MET A 102 -1.21 24.14 31.20
CA MET A 102 -0.73 25.53 31.07
C MET A 102 0.72 25.60 30.57
N VAL A 103 1.59 24.64 30.95
CA VAL A 103 2.96 24.52 30.42
C VAL A 103 2.95 24.10 28.95
N GLU A 104 1.94 23.35 28.50
CA GLU A 104 1.80 22.97 27.08
C GLU A 104 1.23 24.08 26.18
N ARG A 105 0.68 25.16 26.76
CA ARG A 105 0.24 26.36 26.05
C ARG A 105 1.32 27.43 25.86
N ALA A 106 2.49 27.29 26.47
CA ALA A 106 3.66 28.00 25.99
C ALA A 106 4.01 27.44 24.60
N PRO A 107 4.29 28.26 23.58
CA PRO A 107 4.64 27.73 22.27
C PRO A 107 5.92 26.92 22.41
N LYS A 108 5.81 25.59 22.51
CA LYS A 108 6.92 24.68 22.22
C LYS A 108 7.44 25.14 20.86
N ARG A 109 8.64 25.75 20.83
CA ARG A 109 9.32 26.05 19.58
C ARG A 109 9.33 24.72 18.83
N ARG A 110 8.61 24.67 17.70
CA ARG A 110 8.70 23.52 16.78
C ARG A 110 10.19 23.23 16.61
N PRO A 111 10.64 21.96 16.68
CA PRO A 111 12.01 21.64 16.30
C PRO A 111 12.27 22.31 14.96
N ALA A 112 13.43 22.95 14.82
CA ALA A 112 13.74 23.72 13.63
C ALA A 112 13.66 22.78 12.42
N CYS A 113 12.66 23.00 11.56
CA CYS A 113 12.45 22.24 10.34
C CYS A 113 13.78 22.14 9.58
N VAL A 114 14.19 20.92 9.21
CA VAL A 114 15.42 20.68 8.47
C VAL A 114 15.23 21.32 7.10
N LYS A 115 15.99 22.38 6.82
CA LYS A 115 15.98 23.05 5.52
C LYS A 115 16.98 22.40 4.59
N ALA A 116 16.67 22.40 3.30
CA ALA A 116 17.64 22.03 2.28
C ALA A 116 18.85 22.96 2.38
N SER A 117 20.00 22.42 2.77
CA SER A 117 21.23 23.20 2.87
C SER A 117 21.63 23.68 1.47
N PRO A 118 21.76 25.00 1.22
CA PRO A 118 22.24 25.51 -0.08
C PRO A 118 23.56 24.89 -0.50
N PHE A 119 24.42 24.57 0.47
CA PHE A 119 25.70 23.90 0.26
C PHE A 119 25.58 22.50 -0.34
N LEU A 120 24.53 21.75 0.02
CA LEU A 120 24.27 20.42 -0.56
C LEU A 120 23.93 20.55 -2.05
N ILE A 121 23.11 21.56 -2.40
CA ILE A 121 22.71 21.85 -3.77
C ILE A 121 23.91 22.32 -4.59
N ASP A 122 24.76 23.20 -4.05
CA ASP A 122 25.97 23.67 -4.71
C ASP A 122 26.93 22.52 -5.04
N ARG A 123 27.07 21.55 -4.12
CA ARG A 123 27.91 20.36 -4.35
C ARG A 123 27.42 19.46 -5.48
N LEU A 124 26.15 19.54 -5.86
CA LEU A 124 25.68 18.85 -7.06
C LEU A 124 26.34 19.39 -8.33
N TYR A 125 26.88 20.62 -8.32
CA TYR A 125 27.60 21.23 -9.44
C TYR A 125 29.11 21.00 -9.39
N ASP A 126 29.63 20.21 -8.44
CA ASP A 126 31.06 19.88 -8.37
C ASP A 126 31.54 19.23 -9.68
N ARG A 127 32.76 19.56 -10.11
CA ARG A 127 33.34 19.00 -11.35
C ARG A 127 33.61 17.50 -11.22
N ARG A 128 33.82 17.00 -10.00
CA ARG A 128 34.14 15.60 -9.68
C ARG A 128 32.87 14.76 -9.54
N GLY A 129 32.73 13.71 -10.34
CA GLY A 129 31.59 12.77 -10.29
C GLY A 129 31.32 12.15 -8.90
N PRO A 130 32.34 11.69 -8.17
CA PRO A 130 32.14 11.11 -6.84
C PRO A 130 31.53 12.09 -5.82
N GLU A 131 31.94 13.36 -5.84
CA GLU A 131 31.38 14.39 -4.94
C GLU A 131 29.92 14.67 -5.25
N ARG A 132 29.57 14.68 -6.54
CA ARG A 132 28.17 14.83 -6.96
C ARG A 132 27.32 13.63 -6.54
N ALA A 133 27.85 12.41 -6.65
CA ALA A 133 27.16 11.21 -6.18
C ALA A 133 26.93 11.27 -4.66
N LYS A 134 27.93 11.73 -3.89
CA LYS A 134 27.81 11.96 -2.45
C LYS A 134 26.77 13.03 -2.12
N ALA A 135 26.73 14.12 -2.88
CA ALA A 135 25.71 15.15 -2.73
C ALA A 135 24.30 14.61 -3.02
N LEU A 136 24.12 13.82 -4.08
CA LEU A 136 22.83 13.15 -4.39
C LEU A 136 22.39 12.20 -3.28
N ALA A 137 23.32 11.41 -2.71
CA ALA A 137 23.02 10.58 -1.54
C ALA A 137 22.57 11.42 -0.34
N GLY A 138 23.22 12.55 -0.09
CA GLY A 138 22.80 13.52 0.94
C GLY A 138 21.43 14.15 0.67
N VAL A 139 21.05 14.32 -0.61
CA VAL A 139 19.70 14.76 -0.98
C VAL A 139 18.69 13.66 -0.63
N ILE A 140 18.97 12.38 -0.90
CA ILE A 140 18.08 11.28 -0.55
C ILE A 140 17.85 11.23 0.97
N THR A 141 18.92 11.34 1.76
CA THR A 141 18.79 11.36 3.23
C THR A 141 17.95 12.53 3.71
N LEU A 142 18.08 13.70 3.06
CA LEU A 142 17.28 14.88 3.37
C LEU A 142 15.80 14.67 2.99
N LEU A 143 15.50 14.06 1.84
CA LEU A 143 14.13 13.79 1.40
C LEU A 143 13.41 12.80 2.33
N ASN A 144 14.15 11.83 2.88
CA ASN A 144 13.62 10.86 3.84
C ASN A 144 13.49 11.43 5.27
N ASP A 145 14.02 12.62 5.55
CA ASP A 145 13.95 13.23 6.87
C ASP A 145 12.49 13.61 7.23
N GLN A 146 12.07 13.26 8.45
CA GLN A 146 10.72 13.53 8.93
C GLN A 146 10.48 15.03 9.17
N ASP A 147 11.52 15.78 9.53
CA ASP A 147 11.43 17.21 9.87
C ASP A 147 11.71 18.12 8.67
N LEU A 148 11.69 17.59 7.44
CA LEU A 148 11.97 18.37 6.22
C LEU A 148 10.95 19.50 5.99
N ASP A 149 11.44 20.70 5.69
CA ASP A 149 10.60 21.81 5.25
C ASP A 149 10.18 21.60 3.78
N HIS A 150 9.05 20.93 3.59
CA HIS A 150 8.48 20.68 2.27
C HIS A 150 8.27 21.96 1.48
N ASP A 151 7.91 23.06 2.15
CA ASP A 151 7.57 24.32 1.51
C ASP A 151 8.80 24.97 0.87
N ASP A 152 9.94 24.93 1.55
CA ASP A 152 11.21 25.47 1.04
C ASP A 152 11.75 24.63 -0.13
N LEU A 153 11.73 23.29 0.01
CA LEU A 153 12.11 22.36 -1.05
C LEU A 153 11.23 22.58 -2.30
N LYS A 154 9.90 22.55 -2.11
CA LYS A 154 8.91 22.71 -3.19
C LYS A 154 9.11 24.02 -3.93
N LYS A 155 9.35 25.12 -3.23
CA LYS A 155 9.43 26.46 -3.84
C LYS A 155 10.76 26.71 -4.56
N ARG A 156 11.90 26.33 -4.00
CA ARG A 156 13.21 26.78 -4.48
C ARG A 156 14.02 25.74 -5.26
N TYR A 157 13.89 24.46 -4.92
CA TYR A 157 14.92 23.48 -5.30
C TYR A 157 14.46 22.38 -6.26
N VAL A 158 13.15 22.15 -6.43
CA VAL A 158 12.61 21.07 -7.29
C VAL A 158 13.20 21.12 -8.71
N VAL A 159 13.17 22.27 -9.37
CA VAL A 159 13.65 22.44 -10.75
C VAL A 159 15.15 22.21 -10.84
N ALA A 160 15.92 22.78 -9.90
CA ALA A 160 17.38 22.62 -9.86
C ALA A 160 17.78 21.15 -9.65
N LEU A 161 17.10 20.45 -8.73
CA LEU A 161 17.29 19.02 -8.47
C LEU A 161 16.95 18.17 -9.69
N LEU A 162 15.81 18.44 -10.35
CA LEU A 162 15.38 17.73 -11.54
C LEU A 162 16.45 17.79 -12.64
N TYR A 163 16.82 18.99 -13.09
CA TYR A 163 17.78 19.14 -14.20
C TYR A 163 19.16 18.56 -13.87
N ARG A 164 19.55 18.62 -12.60
CA ARG A 164 20.79 17.99 -12.14
C ARG A 164 20.74 16.48 -12.18
N CYS A 165 19.62 15.88 -11.75
CA CYS A 165 19.40 14.45 -11.85
C CYS A 165 19.37 14.00 -13.31
N LEU A 166 18.67 14.74 -14.19
CA LEU A 166 18.64 14.44 -15.63
C LEU A 166 20.04 14.52 -16.27
N HIS A 167 20.88 15.46 -15.84
CA HIS A 167 22.30 15.47 -16.23
C HIS A 167 23.04 14.21 -15.76
N GLY A 168 22.80 13.76 -14.52
CA GLY A 168 23.30 12.51 -13.97
C GLY A 168 22.90 11.29 -14.81
N LEU A 169 21.65 11.22 -15.29
CA LEU A 169 21.20 10.16 -16.19
C LEU A 169 21.96 10.18 -17.52
N LYS A 170 22.06 11.37 -18.14
CA LYS A 170 22.69 11.52 -19.47
C LYS A 170 24.21 11.30 -19.45
N LYS A 171 24.92 11.84 -18.45
CA LYS A 171 26.40 11.92 -18.44
C LYS A 171 27.07 11.40 -17.16
N GLY A 172 26.31 11.09 -16.12
CA GLY A 172 26.86 10.62 -14.84
C GLY A 172 27.35 9.18 -14.87
N SER A 173 28.07 8.83 -13.79
CA SER A 173 28.44 7.45 -13.44
C SER A 173 27.23 6.59 -13.07
N THR A 174 27.42 5.27 -12.95
CA THR A 174 26.37 4.33 -12.54
C THR A 174 25.74 4.69 -11.19
N GLN A 175 26.54 5.14 -10.21
CA GLN A 175 26.04 5.60 -8.91
C GLN A 175 25.29 6.93 -9.02
N GLU A 176 25.81 7.90 -9.78
CA GLU A 176 25.10 9.17 -10.00
C GLU A 176 23.73 8.93 -10.64
N MET A 177 23.66 8.03 -11.62
CA MET A 177 22.40 7.64 -12.25
C MET A 177 21.44 6.99 -11.24
N GLN A 178 21.92 6.01 -10.45
CA GLN A 178 21.10 5.36 -9.43
C GLN A 178 20.49 6.37 -8.45
N TYR A 179 21.30 7.25 -7.87
CA TYR A 179 20.80 8.25 -6.92
C TYR A 179 19.91 9.29 -7.61
N SER A 180 20.21 9.66 -8.87
CA SER A 180 19.35 10.57 -9.64
C SER A 180 17.95 9.99 -9.86
N LEU A 181 17.84 8.70 -10.20
CA LEU A 181 16.56 8.02 -10.36
C LEU A 181 15.76 7.99 -9.06
N GLN A 182 16.43 7.67 -7.95
CA GLN A 182 15.80 7.66 -6.63
C GLN A 182 15.32 9.06 -6.23
N VAL A 183 16.14 10.10 -6.40
CA VAL A 183 15.74 11.49 -6.12
C VAL A 183 14.54 11.91 -6.97
N ILE A 184 14.53 11.63 -8.28
CA ILE A 184 13.42 11.98 -9.17
C ILE A 184 12.12 11.26 -8.72
N GLY A 185 12.19 9.98 -8.40
CA GLY A 185 11.01 9.25 -7.93
C GLY A 185 10.52 9.72 -6.57
N LEU A 186 11.40 10.07 -5.62
CA LEU A 186 10.99 10.65 -4.34
C LEU A 186 10.37 12.05 -4.52
N LEU A 187 10.94 12.89 -5.39
CA LEU A 187 10.33 14.17 -5.77
C LEU A 187 8.92 13.99 -6.34
N SER A 188 8.66 12.89 -7.06
CA SER A 188 7.32 12.61 -7.62
C SER A 188 6.24 12.40 -6.55
N ILE A 189 6.62 11.92 -5.37
CA ILE A 189 5.74 11.71 -4.23
C ILE A 189 5.56 13.02 -3.46
N ILE A 190 6.67 13.71 -3.21
CA ILE A 190 6.74 14.89 -2.33
C ILE A 190 6.12 16.14 -2.97
N VAL A 191 6.24 16.30 -4.29
CA VAL A 191 5.70 17.46 -4.99
C VAL A 191 4.19 17.30 -5.19
N ASP A 192 3.45 18.27 -4.65
CA ASP A 192 1.98 18.39 -4.71
C ASP A 192 1.51 19.43 -5.73
N CYS A 193 2.41 20.31 -6.19
CA CYS A 193 2.14 21.28 -7.24
C CYS A 193 2.07 20.60 -8.61
N GLN A 194 0.89 20.63 -9.23
CA GLN A 194 0.62 19.99 -10.53
C GLN A 194 1.57 20.47 -11.63
N ASP A 195 1.84 21.79 -11.73
CA ASP A 195 2.70 22.34 -12.79
C ASP A 195 4.13 21.76 -12.70
N LYS A 196 4.69 21.72 -11.48
CA LYS A 196 6.02 21.17 -11.23
C LYS A 196 6.08 19.66 -11.43
N MET A 197 5.04 18.94 -11.02
CA MET A 197 4.96 17.50 -11.27
C MET A 197 4.87 17.17 -12.76
N SER A 198 4.10 17.95 -13.51
CA SER A 198 3.96 17.81 -14.97
C SER A 198 5.29 18.10 -15.68
N GLU A 199 6.06 19.09 -15.20
CA GLU A 199 7.41 19.36 -15.68
C GLU A 199 8.37 18.20 -15.38
N ILE A 200 8.39 17.67 -14.14
CA ILE A 200 9.18 16.48 -13.78
C ILE A 200 8.84 15.32 -14.72
N TYR A 201 7.56 15.06 -14.94
CA TYR A 201 7.10 14.00 -15.83
C TYR A 201 7.56 14.19 -17.28
N ARG A 202 7.30 15.35 -17.88
CA ARG A 202 7.63 15.60 -19.29
C ARG A 202 9.14 15.53 -19.53
N GLU A 203 9.93 16.17 -18.67
CA GLU A 203 11.39 16.20 -18.82
C GLU A 203 12.01 14.83 -18.56
N PHE A 204 11.50 14.07 -17.58
CA PHE A 204 11.98 12.71 -17.33
C PHE A 204 11.58 11.74 -18.44
N LEU A 205 10.33 11.76 -18.90
CA LEU A 205 9.85 10.91 -19.99
C LEU A 205 10.66 11.16 -21.26
N ALA A 206 10.98 12.41 -21.58
CA ALA A 206 11.80 12.76 -22.74
C ALA A 206 13.19 12.10 -22.69
N VAL A 207 13.78 11.95 -21.50
CA VAL A 207 15.06 11.25 -21.30
C VAL A 207 14.88 9.74 -21.33
N ALA A 208 13.90 9.21 -20.59
CA ALA A 208 13.63 7.78 -20.45
C ALA A 208 13.22 7.12 -21.79
N SER A 209 12.49 7.85 -22.65
CA SER A 209 12.05 7.36 -23.97
C SER A 209 13.19 7.17 -24.97
N THR A 210 14.38 7.71 -24.70
CA THR A 210 15.50 7.54 -25.61
C THR A 210 16.07 6.13 -25.52
N LYS A 211 16.12 5.40 -26.65
CA LYS A 211 16.75 4.06 -26.73
C LYS A 211 18.18 4.06 -26.16
N TYR A 212 18.89 5.19 -26.25
CA TYR A 212 20.20 5.39 -25.66
C TYR A 212 20.18 5.31 -24.13
N CYS A 213 19.25 5.98 -23.45
CA CYS A 213 19.24 6.05 -21.99
C CYS A 213 18.89 4.70 -21.35
N LEU A 214 17.90 3.98 -21.90
CA LEU A 214 17.56 2.62 -21.45
C LEU A 214 18.72 1.64 -21.64
N LYS A 215 19.42 1.69 -22.79
CA LYS A 215 20.61 0.84 -23.01
C LYS A 215 21.75 1.19 -22.05
N LYS A 216 21.98 2.49 -21.81
CA LYS A 216 23.02 2.97 -20.90
C LYS A 216 22.72 2.60 -19.44
N ALA A 217 21.44 2.46 -19.07
CA ALA A 217 21.05 2.20 -17.69
C ALA A 217 21.72 0.93 -17.13
N GLY A 218 21.97 -0.09 -17.95
CA GLY A 218 22.71 -1.28 -17.54
C GLY A 218 22.11 -1.92 -16.29
N THR A 219 22.85 -1.93 -15.17
CA THR A 219 22.37 -2.44 -13.88
C THR A 219 21.29 -1.58 -13.21
N ASN A 220 21.08 -0.35 -13.68
CA ASN A 220 20.04 0.57 -13.17
C ASN A 220 18.73 0.49 -13.98
N THR A 221 18.60 -0.47 -14.89
CA THR A 221 17.40 -0.59 -15.75
C THR A 221 16.13 -0.79 -14.92
N THR A 222 16.18 -1.60 -13.86
CA THR A 222 15.04 -1.79 -12.94
C THR A 222 14.61 -0.47 -12.32
N LYS A 223 15.55 0.27 -11.71
CA LYS A 223 15.30 1.58 -11.10
C LYS A 223 14.76 2.62 -12.09
N MET A 224 15.21 2.56 -13.35
CA MET A 224 14.71 3.45 -14.41
C MET A 224 13.25 3.18 -14.72
N LEU A 225 12.87 1.91 -14.84
CA LEU A 225 11.48 1.50 -15.09
C LEU A 225 10.58 1.86 -13.91
N GLU A 226 11.03 1.59 -12.69
CA GLU A 226 10.30 1.92 -11.47
C GLU A 226 10.10 3.43 -11.34
N CYS A 227 11.16 4.22 -11.57
CA CYS A 227 11.09 5.68 -11.56
C CYS A 227 10.13 6.21 -12.64
N LEU A 228 10.10 5.58 -13.83
CA LEU A 228 9.14 5.92 -14.89
C LEU A 228 7.70 5.64 -14.46
N GLY A 229 7.47 4.52 -13.78
CA GLY A 229 6.18 4.22 -13.14
C GLY A 229 5.78 5.31 -12.15
N MET A 230 6.64 5.62 -11.18
CA MET A 230 6.36 6.62 -10.14
C MET A 230 6.07 8.03 -10.70
N VAL A 231 6.94 8.52 -11.57
CA VAL A 231 6.84 9.86 -12.13
C VAL A 231 5.61 10.00 -13.02
N THR A 232 5.29 8.98 -13.83
CA THR A 232 4.10 9.02 -14.68
C THR A 232 2.84 8.93 -13.84
N PHE A 233 2.78 8.02 -12.87
CA PHE A 233 1.61 7.83 -12.02
C PHE A 233 1.19 9.12 -11.29
N PHE A 234 2.16 9.90 -10.81
CA PHE A 234 1.90 11.12 -10.08
C PHE A 234 1.93 12.41 -10.90
N GLY A 235 2.45 12.36 -12.13
CA GLY A 235 2.71 13.55 -12.95
C GLY A 235 1.94 13.63 -14.27
N ALA A 236 1.44 12.51 -14.79
CA ALA A 236 0.64 12.51 -16.01
C ALA A 236 -0.75 13.10 -15.74
N ILE A 237 -1.21 14.00 -16.60
CA ILE A 237 -2.49 14.71 -16.44
C ILE A 237 -3.64 13.95 -17.10
N ASN A 238 -3.36 13.21 -18.17
CA ASN A 238 -4.36 12.54 -18.99
C ASN A 238 -3.97 11.11 -19.36
N ALA A 239 -4.90 10.42 -19.99
CA ALA A 239 -4.71 9.03 -20.38
C ALA A 239 -3.69 8.89 -21.51
N GLU A 240 -3.56 9.89 -22.39
CA GLU A 240 -2.61 9.89 -23.49
C GLU A 240 -1.16 9.91 -22.98
N GLU A 241 -0.89 10.76 -21.99
CA GLU A 241 0.41 10.85 -21.32
C GLU A 241 0.75 9.55 -20.59
N THR A 242 -0.18 9.03 -19.78
CA THR A 242 0.03 7.74 -19.09
C THR A 242 0.34 6.62 -20.09
N GLN A 243 -0.42 6.55 -21.19
CA GLN A 243 -0.21 5.57 -22.24
C GLN A 243 1.11 5.77 -23.00
N ALA A 244 1.62 7.00 -23.13
CA ALA A 244 2.92 7.26 -23.76
C ALA A 244 4.06 6.64 -22.95
N ALA A 245 4.07 6.82 -21.63
CA ALA A 245 5.06 6.18 -20.75
C ALA A 245 4.91 4.66 -20.72
N MET A 246 3.68 4.15 -20.67
CA MET A 246 3.43 2.71 -20.77
C MET A 246 3.93 2.12 -22.09
N LYS A 247 3.85 2.87 -23.20
CA LYS A 247 4.35 2.42 -24.49
C LYS A 247 5.86 2.27 -24.48
N VAL A 248 6.59 3.15 -23.80
CA VAL A 248 8.05 3.01 -23.61
C VAL A 248 8.39 1.70 -22.89
N ILE A 249 7.65 1.37 -21.83
CA ILE A 249 7.85 0.11 -21.09
C ILE A 249 7.43 -1.10 -21.94
N TRP A 250 6.34 -0.98 -22.70
CA TRP A 250 5.84 -2.04 -23.56
C TRP A 250 6.77 -2.36 -24.73
N ASP A 251 7.28 -1.34 -25.43
CA ASP A 251 8.25 -1.50 -26.51
C ASP A 251 9.58 -2.07 -25.98
N PHE A 252 9.89 -1.87 -24.69
CA PHE A 252 11.00 -2.53 -24.00
C PHE A 252 10.72 -4.02 -23.72
N LEU A 253 9.51 -4.36 -23.25
CA LEU A 253 9.09 -5.74 -22.97
C LEU A 253 8.94 -6.58 -24.24
N ASN A 254 8.37 -5.99 -25.28
CA ASN A 254 8.01 -6.66 -26.53
C ASN A 254 8.56 -5.85 -27.73
N PRO A 255 9.89 -5.87 -27.95
CA PRO A 255 10.49 -5.14 -29.05
C PRO A 255 9.94 -5.67 -30.37
N LYS A 256 9.35 -4.77 -31.17
CA LYS A 256 8.91 -5.12 -32.53
C LYS A 256 10.13 -5.56 -33.34
N SER A 257 10.08 -6.74 -33.94
CA SER A 257 11.08 -7.20 -34.91
C SER A 257 11.05 -6.28 -36.13
N GLU A 258 11.85 -5.22 -36.10
CA GLU A 258 12.11 -4.40 -37.26
C GLU A 258 13.02 -5.19 -38.20
N SER A 259 12.44 -5.67 -39.31
CA SER A 259 13.08 -6.36 -40.45
C SER A 259 13.56 -7.80 -40.21
N GLY A 260 13.17 -8.69 -41.14
CA GLY A 260 13.48 -10.12 -41.15
C GLY A 260 14.94 -10.44 -41.45
N SER A 261 15.85 -10.01 -40.59
CA SER A 261 17.12 -10.71 -40.39
C SER A 261 16.98 -11.65 -39.20
N ASP A 262 17.55 -12.85 -39.33
CA ASP A 262 17.66 -13.89 -38.31
C ASP A 262 18.53 -13.45 -37.11
N ASP A 263 18.13 -12.39 -36.42
CA ASP A 263 18.69 -11.97 -35.15
C ASP A 263 17.96 -12.67 -33.99
N VAL A 264 17.62 -13.95 -34.20
CA VAL A 264 17.15 -14.91 -33.18
C VAL A 264 18.13 -14.97 -31.99
N ILE A 265 19.38 -14.55 -32.21
CA ILE A 265 20.46 -14.48 -31.22
C ILE A 265 20.39 -13.20 -30.33
N ASN A 266 19.66 -12.15 -30.73
CA ASN A 266 19.61 -10.87 -30.02
C ASN A 266 18.35 -10.67 -29.14
N ARG A 267 17.53 -11.71 -28.94
CA ARG A 267 16.72 -11.83 -27.72
C ARG A 267 17.68 -12.06 -26.55
N LYS A 268 18.43 -11.04 -26.13
CA LYS A 268 19.03 -11.03 -24.79
C LYS A 268 17.85 -11.15 -23.83
N LYS A 269 17.53 -12.38 -23.42
CA LYS A 269 16.51 -12.70 -22.42
C LYS A 269 16.83 -11.77 -21.26
N HIS A 270 16.03 -10.72 -21.08
CA HIS A 270 16.23 -9.79 -19.98
C HIS A 270 16.33 -10.60 -18.69
N SER A 271 17.15 -10.17 -17.74
CA SER A 271 17.22 -10.89 -16.48
C SER A 271 15.80 -10.94 -15.86
N PRO A 272 15.45 -12.01 -15.11
CA PRO A 272 14.13 -12.13 -14.51
C PRO A 272 13.72 -10.88 -13.73
N GLU A 273 14.65 -10.25 -13.02
CA GLU A 273 14.41 -9.04 -12.22
C GLU A 273 14.03 -7.85 -13.09
N ILE A 274 14.67 -7.68 -14.26
CA ILE A 274 14.36 -6.62 -15.21
C ILE A 274 12.97 -6.83 -15.83
N LEU A 275 12.62 -8.08 -16.15
CA LEU A 275 11.28 -8.41 -16.66
C LEU A 275 10.20 -8.12 -15.61
N VAL A 276 10.41 -8.58 -14.38
CA VAL A 276 9.48 -8.34 -13.26
C VAL A 276 9.30 -6.84 -13.04
N ALA A 277 10.39 -6.07 -12.93
CA ALA A 277 10.32 -4.61 -12.76
C ALA A 277 9.58 -3.93 -13.92
N ALA A 278 9.84 -4.33 -15.17
CA ALA A 278 9.14 -3.78 -16.33
C ALA A 278 7.64 -4.11 -16.32
N ILE A 279 7.27 -5.36 -16.03
CA ILE A 279 5.86 -5.78 -15.95
C ILE A 279 5.15 -5.01 -14.85
N TYR A 280 5.69 -4.98 -13.62
CA TYR A 280 5.06 -4.26 -12.52
C TYR A 280 5.00 -2.75 -12.73
N SER A 281 6.01 -2.14 -13.37
CA SER A 281 5.94 -0.72 -13.74
C SER A 281 4.82 -0.45 -14.75
N TRP A 282 4.64 -1.33 -15.74
CA TRP A 282 3.54 -1.23 -16.70
C TRP A 282 2.17 -1.45 -16.03
N LEU A 283 2.07 -2.44 -15.15
CA LEU A 283 0.83 -2.70 -14.40
C LEU A 283 0.47 -1.57 -13.44
N PHE A 284 1.46 -1.01 -12.75
CA PHE A 284 1.26 0.13 -11.86
C PHE A 284 0.63 1.32 -12.61
N LEU A 285 1.10 1.62 -13.83
CA LEU A 285 0.48 2.63 -14.68
C LEU A 285 -0.89 2.22 -15.22
N LEU A 286 -1.11 0.93 -15.50
CA LEU A 286 -2.44 0.45 -15.85
C LEU A 286 -3.45 0.67 -14.71
N THR A 287 -3.00 0.62 -13.45
CA THR A 287 -3.90 0.88 -12.31
C THR A 287 -4.40 2.31 -12.20
N SER A 288 -3.74 3.30 -12.81
CA SER A 288 -4.22 4.69 -12.84
C SER A 288 -5.23 4.95 -13.97
N MET A 289 -5.52 3.93 -14.79
CA MET A 289 -6.37 4.07 -15.97
C MET A 289 -7.65 3.24 -15.86
N GLU A 290 -8.73 3.86 -16.31
CA GLU A 290 -9.99 3.18 -16.53
C GLU A 290 -9.96 2.47 -17.88
N GLY A 291 -10.54 1.27 -17.93
CA GLY A 291 -10.50 0.41 -19.12
C GLY A 291 -10.99 1.10 -20.40
N TRP A 292 -11.99 1.97 -20.31
CA TRP A 292 -12.54 2.71 -21.47
C TRP A 292 -11.57 3.75 -22.06
N ARG A 293 -10.60 4.27 -21.29
CA ARG A 293 -9.59 5.25 -21.73
C ARG A 293 -8.42 4.64 -22.50
N LEU A 294 -8.30 3.31 -22.46
CA LEU A 294 -7.24 2.57 -23.17
C LEU A 294 -7.45 2.62 -24.68
N ASN A 295 -6.37 2.85 -25.43
CA ASN A 295 -6.36 2.71 -26.87
C ASN A 295 -6.13 1.25 -27.28
N GLN A 296 -7.11 0.64 -27.95
CA GLN A 296 -7.06 -0.75 -28.42
C GLN A 296 -5.83 -1.07 -29.28
N SER A 297 -5.35 -0.12 -30.06
CA SER A 297 -4.22 -0.35 -30.99
C SER A 297 -2.87 -0.55 -30.31
N ASN A 298 -2.72 -0.09 -29.06
CA ASN A 298 -1.43 -0.09 -28.38
C ASN A 298 -1.15 -1.37 -27.60
N TRP A 299 -2.20 -2.00 -27.05
CA TRP A 299 -2.06 -3.11 -26.10
C TRP A 299 -2.53 -4.45 -26.67
N ASN A 300 -2.89 -4.44 -27.95
CA ASN A 300 -3.32 -5.62 -28.66
C ASN A 300 -2.26 -6.73 -28.60
N GLY A 301 -2.65 -7.92 -28.13
CA GLY A 301 -1.77 -9.08 -27.97
C GLY A 301 -1.08 -9.16 -26.61
N ALA A 302 -1.35 -8.25 -25.68
CA ALA A 302 -0.76 -8.29 -24.36
C ALA A 302 -1.11 -9.56 -23.58
N ILE A 303 -2.37 -10.04 -23.69
CA ILE A 303 -2.77 -11.30 -23.06
C ILE A 303 -1.93 -12.46 -23.62
N SER A 304 -1.74 -12.52 -24.93
CA SER A 304 -0.93 -13.56 -25.57
C SER A 304 0.53 -13.49 -25.11
N PHE A 305 1.09 -12.29 -24.97
CA PHE A 305 2.45 -12.08 -24.46
C PHE A 305 2.61 -12.62 -23.03
N PHE A 306 1.70 -12.29 -22.11
CA PHE A 306 1.80 -12.79 -20.74
C PHE A 306 1.56 -14.30 -20.65
N MET A 307 0.72 -14.86 -21.51
CA MET A 307 0.52 -16.31 -21.60
C MET A 307 1.76 -17.03 -22.15
N ASP A 308 2.47 -16.42 -23.11
CA ASP A 308 3.76 -16.93 -23.63
C ASP A 308 4.84 -16.93 -22.54
N LEU A 309 4.89 -15.89 -21.71
CA LEU A 309 5.80 -15.83 -20.56
C LEU A 309 5.55 -16.96 -19.56
N LEU A 310 4.31 -17.44 -19.42
CA LEU A 310 3.98 -18.59 -18.56
C LEU A 310 4.40 -19.94 -19.16
N ASP A 311 4.50 -20.04 -20.49
CA ASP A 311 4.90 -21.29 -21.17
C ASP A 311 6.41 -21.40 -21.38
N ASN A 312 7.08 -20.26 -21.63
CA ASN A 312 8.44 -20.20 -22.18
C ASN A 312 9.47 -19.55 -21.22
N ASN A 313 9.09 -19.27 -19.99
CA ASN A 313 9.99 -18.83 -18.93
C ASN A 313 10.07 -19.88 -17.81
N ASP A 314 11.24 -20.00 -17.17
CA ASP A 314 11.44 -20.94 -16.07
C ASP A 314 11.39 -20.25 -14.69
N ASP A 315 11.42 -18.90 -14.69
CA ASP A 315 11.52 -18.11 -13.49
C ASP A 315 10.15 -17.88 -12.83
N LYS A 316 10.05 -18.28 -11.56
CA LYS A 316 8.81 -18.19 -10.77
C LYS A 316 8.37 -16.75 -10.50
N LEU A 317 9.30 -15.80 -10.37
CA LEU A 317 8.97 -14.39 -10.17
C LEU A 317 8.38 -13.80 -11.44
N VAL A 318 8.94 -14.14 -12.61
CA VAL A 318 8.38 -13.74 -13.90
C VAL A 318 6.98 -14.32 -14.10
N HIS A 319 6.76 -15.59 -13.73
CA HIS A 319 5.42 -16.18 -13.73
C HIS A 319 4.46 -15.46 -12.78
N GLY A 320 4.91 -15.08 -11.59
CA GLY A 320 4.12 -14.28 -10.65
C GLY A 320 3.68 -12.95 -11.26
N ALA A 321 4.61 -12.22 -11.87
CA ALA A 321 4.34 -10.94 -12.54
C ALA A 321 3.37 -11.10 -13.74
N ALA A 322 3.56 -12.13 -14.57
CA ALA A 322 2.65 -12.43 -15.69
C ALA A 322 1.24 -12.80 -15.21
N CYS A 323 1.13 -13.54 -14.10
CA CYS A 323 -0.13 -13.87 -13.46
C CYS A 323 -0.86 -12.62 -12.93
N ALA A 324 -0.14 -11.74 -12.22
CA ALA A 324 -0.67 -10.45 -11.77
C ALA A 324 -1.14 -9.59 -12.95
N ALA A 325 -0.40 -9.60 -14.05
CA ALA A 325 -0.76 -8.89 -15.26
C ALA A 325 -2.08 -9.37 -15.86
N LEU A 326 -2.23 -10.69 -16.02
CA LEU A 326 -3.47 -11.29 -16.50
C LEU A 326 -4.65 -10.99 -15.56
N ALA A 327 -4.43 -11.02 -14.25
CA ALA A 327 -5.47 -10.74 -13.26
C ALA A 327 -5.95 -9.28 -13.33
N LEU A 328 -5.02 -8.32 -13.39
CA LEU A 328 -5.35 -6.90 -13.54
C LEU A 328 -6.05 -6.62 -14.88
N ILE A 329 -5.54 -7.17 -15.99
CA ILE A 329 -6.18 -7.04 -17.31
C ILE A 329 -7.63 -7.54 -17.26
N PHE A 330 -7.89 -8.67 -16.59
CA PHE A 330 -9.24 -9.17 -16.38
C PHE A 330 -10.10 -8.23 -15.54
N GLU A 331 -9.53 -7.66 -14.48
CA GLU A 331 -10.26 -6.74 -13.60
C GLU A 331 -10.60 -5.42 -14.30
N THR A 332 -9.80 -4.98 -15.28
CA THR A 332 -10.08 -3.75 -16.05
C THR A 332 -11.39 -3.79 -16.84
N GLY A 333 -11.95 -4.98 -17.07
CA GLY A 333 -13.17 -5.14 -17.85
C GLY A 333 -13.04 -4.80 -19.34
N SER A 334 -11.83 -4.61 -19.88
CA SER A 334 -11.61 -4.20 -21.29
C SER A 334 -10.76 -5.19 -22.10
N LEU A 335 -11.09 -6.48 -22.00
CA LEU A 335 -10.33 -7.59 -22.59
C LEU A 335 -10.13 -7.48 -24.11
N ASP A 336 -11.10 -6.91 -24.81
CA ASP A 336 -11.08 -6.65 -26.25
C ASP A 336 -9.91 -5.73 -26.70
N LYS A 337 -9.40 -4.91 -25.77
CA LYS A 337 -8.27 -4.01 -26.03
C LYS A 337 -6.91 -4.68 -25.92
N PHE A 338 -6.86 -5.84 -25.26
CA PHE A 338 -5.62 -6.58 -24.98
C PHE A 338 -5.51 -7.88 -25.78
N TRP A 339 -6.57 -8.30 -26.47
CA TRP A 339 -6.64 -9.56 -27.20
C TRP A 339 -6.48 -9.38 -28.71
N ASN A 340 -5.53 -10.10 -29.32
CA ASN A 340 -5.25 -10.08 -30.76
C ASN A 340 -6.12 -11.03 -31.57
N GLY A 341 -7.41 -11.02 -31.26
CA GLY A 341 -8.43 -11.85 -31.90
C GLY A 341 -8.74 -11.43 -33.32
N ALA A 342 -7.75 -11.23 -34.19
CA ALA A 342 -7.91 -10.96 -35.62
C ALA A 342 -8.77 -12.04 -36.35
N ASN A 343 -9.07 -13.16 -35.69
CA ASN A 343 -9.94 -14.23 -36.18
C ASN A 343 -11.24 -14.40 -35.35
N ASP A 344 -11.44 -13.65 -34.27
CA ASP A 344 -12.47 -13.85 -33.23
C ASP A 344 -13.24 -12.55 -32.87
N SER A 345 -13.04 -11.46 -33.62
CA SER A 345 -13.67 -10.14 -33.40
C SER A 345 -15.21 -10.12 -33.52
N THR A 346 -15.82 -11.27 -33.81
CA THR A 346 -17.27 -11.51 -33.84
C THR A 346 -17.83 -12.12 -32.56
N LEU A 347 -17.00 -12.54 -31.59
CA LEU A 347 -17.48 -13.13 -30.35
C LEU A 347 -18.04 -12.05 -29.40
N PRO A 348 -19.25 -12.26 -28.82
CA PRO A 348 -19.75 -11.42 -27.75
C PRO A 348 -18.75 -11.39 -26.58
N TYR A 349 -18.60 -10.22 -25.93
CA TYR A 349 -17.66 -10.03 -24.81
C TYR A 349 -17.79 -11.10 -23.71
N SER A 350 -19.01 -11.51 -23.39
CA SER A 350 -19.28 -12.56 -22.39
C SER A 350 -18.68 -13.92 -22.76
N GLN A 351 -18.61 -14.24 -24.05
CA GLN A 351 -17.96 -15.46 -24.53
C GLN A 351 -16.44 -15.29 -24.55
N LEU A 352 -15.94 -14.13 -24.99
CA LEU A 352 -14.51 -13.81 -24.93
C LEU A 352 -13.97 -13.97 -23.49
N GLN A 353 -14.65 -13.35 -22.52
CA GLN A 353 -14.29 -13.43 -21.12
C GLN A 353 -14.27 -14.88 -20.61
N LYS A 354 -15.29 -15.68 -20.93
CA LYS A 354 -15.36 -17.10 -20.53
C LYS A 354 -14.24 -17.93 -21.14
N THR A 355 -13.99 -17.76 -22.44
CA THR A 355 -12.96 -18.50 -23.18
C THR A 355 -11.57 -18.17 -22.65
N LEU A 356 -11.24 -16.88 -22.54
CA LEU A 356 -9.95 -16.43 -21.99
C LEU A 356 -9.75 -16.92 -20.56
N ARG A 357 -10.79 -16.84 -19.72
CA ARG A 357 -10.75 -17.31 -18.33
C ARG A 357 -10.47 -18.80 -18.26
N ALA A 358 -11.13 -19.61 -19.08
CA ALA A 358 -10.91 -21.05 -19.12
C ALA A 358 -9.48 -21.40 -19.59
N MET A 359 -8.95 -20.69 -20.59
CA MET A 359 -7.59 -20.88 -21.07
C MET A 359 -6.55 -20.53 -19.99
N ILE A 360 -6.71 -19.40 -19.31
CA ILE A 360 -5.81 -18.98 -18.23
C ILE A 360 -5.86 -19.99 -17.08
N LEU A 361 -7.06 -20.36 -16.60
CA LEU A 361 -7.21 -21.36 -15.53
C LEU A 361 -6.52 -22.69 -15.84
N LYS A 362 -6.68 -23.17 -17.08
CA LYS A 362 -6.02 -24.40 -17.52
C LYS A 362 -4.49 -24.28 -17.40
N LYS A 363 -3.93 -23.15 -17.82
CA LYS A 363 -2.47 -22.91 -17.69
C LYS A 363 -2.03 -22.80 -16.24
N LEU A 364 -2.71 -21.99 -15.43
CA LEU A 364 -2.34 -21.78 -14.03
C LEU A 364 -2.34 -23.08 -13.21
N ARG A 365 -3.30 -23.97 -13.46
CA ARG A 365 -3.36 -25.30 -12.83
C ARG A 365 -2.21 -26.21 -13.26
N GLY A 366 -1.75 -26.09 -14.50
CA GLY A 366 -0.60 -26.85 -15.00
C GLY A 366 0.73 -26.42 -14.37
N LEU A 367 0.85 -25.16 -13.97
CA LEU A 367 2.07 -24.56 -13.42
C LEU A 367 2.16 -24.56 -11.89
N ASN A 368 1.11 -25.05 -11.19
CA ASN A 368 1.00 -25.05 -9.73
C ASN A 368 1.30 -23.68 -9.09
N MET A 369 0.76 -22.62 -9.70
CA MET A 369 0.99 -21.21 -9.33
C MET A 369 0.25 -20.80 -8.05
N SER A 370 0.51 -19.56 -7.57
CA SER A 370 -0.03 -19.05 -6.31
C SER A 370 -1.55 -19.22 -6.21
N LEU A 371 -2.01 -19.73 -5.06
CA LEU A 371 -3.41 -20.03 -4.80
C LEU A 371 -4.30 -18.78 -4.97
N HIS A 372 -3.76 -17.59 -4.73
CA HIS A 372 -4.48 -16.32 -4.83
C HIS A 372 -4.92 -15.99 -6.26
N VAL A 373 -4.04 -16.13 -7.25
CA VAL A 373 -4.39 -15.85 -8.65
C VAL A 373 -5.32 -16.92 -9.20
N VAL A 374 -5.05 -18.20 -8.88
CA VAL A 374 -5.93 -19.32 -9.27
C VAL A 374 -7.34 -19.08 -8.72
N ARG A 375 -7.46 -18.77 -7.42
CA ARG A 375 -8.73 -18.47 -6.77
C ARG A 375 -9.43 -17.25 -7.37
N TYR A 376 -8.68 -16.21 -7.75
CA TYR A 376 -9.24 -15.06 -8.47
C TYR A 376 -9.89 -15.52 -9.77
N PHE A 377 -9.21 -16.31 -10.60
CA PHE A 377 -9.82 -16.81 -11.83
C PHE A 377 -10.93 -17.85 -11.59
N GLU A 378 -11.03 -18.48 -10.42
CA GLU A 378 -12.14 -19.37 -10.06
C GLU A 378 -13.38 -18.63 -9.56
N THR A 379 -13.21 -17.50 -8.88
CA THR A 379 -14.30 -16.77 -8.21
C THR A 379 -14.62 -15.42 -8.84
N LEU A 380 -13.68 -14.85 -9.61
CA LEU A 380 -13.62 -13.44 -10.00
C LEU A 380 -13.67 -12.47 -8.80
N CYS A 381 -13.27 -12.94 -7.63
CA CYS A 381 -13.15 -12.12 -6.43
C CYS A 381 -11.67 -11.96 -6.09
N CYS A 382 -11.20 -10.72 -5.97
CA CYS A 382 -9.86 -10.46 -5.47
C CYS A 382 -9.75 -11.02 -4.03
N PRO A 383 -8.68 -11.76 -3.68
CA PRO A 383 -8.46 -12.18 -2.31
C PRO A 383 -8.36 -10.95 -1.41
N LYS A 384 -9.25 -10.84 -0.42
CA LYS A 384 -9.14 -9.79 0.59
C LYS A 384 -7.84 -10.00 1.36
N ALA A 385 -6.89 -9.09 1.18
CA ALA A 385 -5.68 -9.05 1.97
C ALA A 385 -5.83 -7.92 2.99
N CYS A 386 -5.79 -8.25 4.27
CA CYS A 386 -5.67 -7.26 5.33
C CYS A 386 -4.19 -7.02 5.59
N LEU A 387 -3.75 -5.76 5.48
CA LEU A 387 -2.41 -5.34 5.85
C LEU A 387 -2.53 -4.39 7.04
N THR A 388 -1.78 -4.65 8.10
CA THR A 388 -1.67 -3.69 9.21
C THR A 388 -0.60 -2.67 8.88
N LEU A 389 -0.99 -1.41 8.68
CA LEU A 389 -0.11 -0.25 8.48
C LEU A 389 -0.33 0.74 9.62
N CYS A 390 0.75 1.14 10.29
CA CYS A 390 0.70 2.07 11.44
C CYS A 390 -0.40 1.71 12.46
N GLU A 391 -0.45 0.44 12.88
CA GLU A 391 -1.44 -0.10 13.83
C GLU A 391 -2.90 -0.09 13.35
N LYS A 392 -3.13 0.12 12.05
CA LYS A 392 -4.47 0.09 11.43
C LYS A 392 -4.55 -0.94 10.31
N GLU A 393 -5.68 -1.64 10.26
CA GLU A 393 -5.95 -2.57 9.17
C GLU A 393 -6.40 -1.83 7.91
N MET A 394 -5.66 -2.02 6.83
CA MET A 394 -6.04 -1.68 5.48
C MET A 394 -6.51 -2.94 4.77
N VAL A 395 -7.73 -2.92 4.22
CA VAL A 395 -8.29 -4.04 3.45
C VAL A 395 -8.10 -3.78 1.96
N LEU A 396 -7.31 -4.62 1.31
CA LEU A 396 -7.15 -4.63 -0.15
C LEU A 396 -8.26 -5.48 -0.75
N SER A 397 -9.03 -4.90 -1.67
CA SER A 397 -10.24 -5.49 -2.25
C SER A 397 -10.19 -5.67 -3.77
N SER A 398 -9.12 -5.18 -4.41
CA SER A 398 -8.94 -5.13 -5.87
C SER A 398 -7.50 -5.44 -6.27
N TRP A 399 -7.28 -6.01 -7.47
CA TRP A 399 -5.93 -6.16 -8.01
C TRP A 399 -5.25 -4.82 -8.26
N TYR A 400 -6.03 -3.77 -8.51
CA TYR A 400 -5.56 -2.39 -8.55
C TYR A 400 -4.81 -2.03 -7.26
N GLN A 401 -5.45 -2.18 -6.10
CA GLN A 401 -4.86 -1.84 -4.80
C GLN A 401 -3.66 -2.72 -4.46
N VAL A 402 -3.73 -4.02 -4.76
CA VAL A 402 -2.63 -4.97 -4.49
C VAL A 402 -1.37 -4.57 -5.28
N ILE A 403 -1.51 -4.29 -6.57
CA ILE A 403 -0.37 -3.91 -7.44
C ILE A 403 0.18 -2.55 -7.05
N GLN A 404 -0.69 -1.58 -6.75
CA GLN A 404 -0.28 -0.24 -6.30
C GLN A 404 0.56 -0.32 -5.02
N LEU A 405 0.08 -1.07 -4.03
CA LEU A 405 0.78 -1.27 -2.77
C LEU A 405 2.12 -2.00 -2.98
N GLU A 406 2.12 -3.11 -3.72
CA GLU A 406 3.33 -3.90 -3.97
C GLU A 406 4.41 -3.06 -4.66
N PHE A 407 4.02 -2.29 -5.67
CA PHE A 407 4.93 -1.42 -6.40
C PHE A 407 5.49 -0.30 -5.51
N LEU A 408 4.63 0.41 -4.78
CA LEU A 408 5.07 1.50 -3.89
C LEU A 408 5.97 0.99 -2.76
N ARG A 409 5.65 -0.18 -2.18
CA ARG A 409 6.49 -0.82 -1.16
C ARG A 409 7.84 -1.25 -1.71
N SER A 410 7.87 -1.82 -2.92
CA SER A 410 9.13 -2.18 -3.60
C SER A 410 10.00 -0.95 -3.87
N PHE A 411 9.39 0.16 -4.32
CA PHE A 411 10.12 1.39 -4.64
C PHE A 411 10.66 2.11 -3.40
N LEU A 412 9.84 2.24 -2.35
CA LEU A 412 10.19 2.97 -1.13
C LEU A 412 11.00 2.14 -0.13
N GLY A 413 10.91 0.80 -0.20
CA GLY A 413 11.57 -0.10 0.73
C GLY A 413 11.15 0.15 2.17
N ASP A 414 12.13 0.24 3.07
CA ASP A 414 11.91 0.43 4.50
C ASP A 414 11.27 1.79 4.85
N GLU A 415 11.36 2.78 3.94
CA GLU A 415 10.78 4.11 4.12
C GLU A 415 9.29 4.17 3.77
N PHE A 416 8.70 3.07 3.26
CA PHE A 416 7.31 3.04 2.80
C PHE A 416 6.33 3.57 3.86
N GLU A 417 6.42 3.05 5.09
CA GLU A 417 5.52 3.45 6.18
C GLU A 417 5.71 4.91 6.56
N ASN A 418 6.95 5.40 6.56
CA ASN A 418 7.26 6.80 6.83
C ASN A 418 6.60 7.72 5.80
N TYR A 419 6.72 7.41 4.52
CA TYR A 419 6.10 8.19 3.45
C TYR A 419 4.57 8.14 3.50
N VAL A 420 3.96 6.98 3.76
CA VAL A 420 2.50 6.87 3.90
C VAL A 420 1.99 7.66 5.12
N ALA A 421 2.72 7.64 6.24
CA ALA A 421 2.36 8.41 7.42
C ALA A 421 2.54 9.93 7.26
N LYS A 422 3.42 10.37 6.35
CA LYS A 422 3.83 11.77 6.17
C LYS A 422 3.14 12.47 5.01
N GLU A 423 3.07 11.82 3.85
CA GLU A 423 2.64 12.46 2.62
C GLU A 423 1.14 12.31 2.43
N GLU A 424 0.42 13.42 2.55
CA GLU A 424 -1.05 13.48 2.36
C GLU A 424 -1.47 12.90 1.00
N LYS A 425 -0.61 13.04 -0.02
CA LYS A 425 -0.81 12.46 -1.36
C LYS A 425 -0.98 10.94 -1.30
N LEU A 426 -0.14 10.25 -0.53
CA LEU A 426 -0.22 8.79 -0.36
C LEU A 426 -1.37 8.37 0.57
N GLN A 427 -1.65 9.17 1.60
CA GLN A 427 -2.78 8.96 2.50
C GLN A 427 -4.11 9.01 1.76
N ARG A 428 -4.33 10.09 1.00
CA ARG A 428 -5.52 10.24 0.15
C ARG A 428 -5.61 9.12 -0.88
N PHE A 429 -4.48 8.73 -1.46
CA PHE A 429 -4.44 7.66 -2.45
C PHE A 429 -4.89 6.29 -1.90
N PHE A 430 -4.48 5.95 -0.68
CA PHE A 430 -4.90 4.70 -0.03
C PHE A 430 -6.20 4.84 0.79
N GLU A 431 -6.87 6.00 0.75
CA GLU A 431 -7.96 6.38 1.67
C GLU A 431 -7.59 6.12 3.15
N PHE A 432 -6.31 6.20 3.44
CA PHE A 432 -5.72 5.86 4.72
C PHE A 432 -5.55 7.12 5.55
N ASN A 433 -6.09 7.13 6.76
CA ASN A 433 -5.92 8.24 7.70
C ASN A 433 -5.18 7.74 8.94
N PRO A 434 -3.89 8.09 9.14
CA PRO A 434 -3.11 7.65 10.30
C PRO A 434 -3.60 8.26 11.62
N SER A 435 -4.38 9.33 11.59
CA SER A 435 -4.93 10.00 12.78
C SER A 435 -6.35 9.54 13.16
N ARG A 436 -7.05 8.81 12.29
CA ARG A 436 -8.41 8.29 12.57
C ARG A 436 -8.36 7.18 13.63
N ASN A 437 -8.68 7.51 14.88
CA ASN A 437 -8.70 6.49 15.94
C ASN A 437 -9.84 5.50 15.64
N ASN A 438 -9.54 4.21 15.45
CA ASN A 438 -10.57 3.17 15.29
C ASN A 438 -11.23 2.81 16.63
N ASN A 439 -10.71 3.36 17.74
CA ASN A 439 -11.22 3.21 19.10
C ASN A 439 -12.14 4.38 19.50
N VAL A 440 -12.98 4.86 18.60
CA VAL A 440 -14.14 5.67 19.01
C VAL A 440 -15.23 4.64 19.28
N GLY A 441 -15.57 4.40 20.55
CA GLY A 441 -16.79 3.67 20.91
C GLY A 441 -18.02 4.31 20.24
N ASP A 442 -19.16 3.60 20.23
CA ASP A 442 -20.40 3.98 19.53
C ASP A 442 -20.51 5.47 19.23
N GLU A 443 -20.52 5.84 17.94
CA GLU A 443 -20.60 7.23 17.46
C GLU A 443 -21.69 7.99 18.23
N LEU A 444 -21.28 8.83 19.19
CA LEU A 444 -22.19 9.62 20.02
C LEU A 444 -22.94 10.68 19.20
N TYR A 445 -22.46 11.00 17.99
CA TYR A 445 -23.05 11.97 17.10
C TYR A 445 -22.84 11.59 15.64
N VAL A 446 -23.93 11.19 14.97
CA VAL A 446 -24.01 11.16 13.51
C VAL A 446 -24.62 12.50 13.07
N PRO A 447 -23.91 13.31 12.26
CA PRO A 447 -24.46 14.55 11.72
C PRO A 447 -25.81 14.29 11.05
N THR A 448 -26.80 15.15 11.31
CA THR A 448 -28.17 15.03 10.79
C THR A 448 -28.21 14.82 9.26
N ILE A 449 -27.22 15.36 8.54
CA ILE A 449 -27.10 15.24 7.09
C ILE A 449 -26.72 13.81 6.64
N GLU A 450 -25.87 13.11 7.39
CA GLU A 450 -25.50 11.72 7.14
C GLU A 450 -26.63 10.78 7.60
N LYS A 451 -27.29 11.11 8.70
CA LYS A 451 -28.48 10.38 9.18
C LYS A 451 -29.65 10.46 8.20
N ILE A 452 -29.70 11.45 7.31
CA ILE A 452 -30.77 11.63 6.31
C ILE A 452 -30.41 11.11 4.91
N MET A 453 -29.14 10.77 4.64
CA MET A 453 -28.75 10.28 3.31
C MET A 453 -29.48 9.00 2.90
N VAL A 454 -29.96 8.97 1.65
CA VAL A 454 -30.56 7.79 1.01
C VAL A 454 -29.77 7.53 -0.28
N ASN A 455 -28.88 6.53 -0.26
CA ASN A 455 -28.12 6.14 -1.44
C ASN A 455 -28.98 5.28 -2.35
N ILE A 456 -29.36 5.81 -3.51
CA ILE A 456 -30.10 5.06 -4.53
C ILE A 456 -29.29 5.00 -5.80
N PHE A 457 -28.96 3.76 -6.15
CA PHE A 457 -28.22 3.44 -7.35
C PHE A 457 -29.12 3.59 -8.57
N MET A 458 -28.73 4.44 -9.52
CA MET A 458 -29.36 4.58 -10.83
C MET A 458 -28.58 3.72 -11.83
N PRO A 459 -29.18 2.66 -12.40
CA PRO A 459 -28.56 1.92 -13.49
C PRO A 459 -28.29 2.80 -14.71
N GLU A 460 -27.21 2.49 -15.41
CA GLU A 460 -26.76 3.23 -16.59
C GLU A 460 -27.81 3.20 -17.71
N GLY A 461 -27.95 4.32 -18.43
CA GLY A 461 -28.93 4.43 -19.51
C GLY A 461 -28.50 3.72 -20.77
N ARG A 462 -29.48 3.14 -21.47
CA ARG A 462 -29.24 2.61 -22.82
C ARG A 462 -29.09 3.79 -23.77
N ASP A 463 -28.21 3.65 -24.77
CA ASP A 463 -27.97 4.71 -25.76
C ASP A 463 -29.29 5.11 -26.44
N PRO A 464 -29.72 6.39 -26.35
CA PRO A 464 -30.95 6.87 -26.97
C PRO A 464 -31.06 6.53 -28.45
N GLN A 465 -29.95 6.45 -29.19
CA GLN A 465 -29.95 6.17 -30.63
C GLN A 465 -30.30 4.72 -30.96
N THR A 466 -30.18 3.81 -30.00
CA THR A 466 -30.45 2.37 -30.15
C THR A 466 -31.88 1.95 -29.78
N LEU A 467 -32.68 2.87 -29.24
CA LEU A 467 -34.02 2.58 -28.69
C LEU A 467 -35.16 3.04 -29.60
N THR A 468 -36.19 2.22 -29.70
CA THR A 468 -37.46 2.61 -30.34
C THR A 468 -38.20 3.66 -29.51
N ALA A 469 -39.15 4.39 -30.13
CA ALA A 469 -39.90 5.45 -29.46
C ALA A 469 -40.69 4.94 -28.22
N GLU A 470 -41.20 3.70 -28.27
CA GLU A 470 -41.88 3.07 -27.13
C GLU A 470 -40.92 2.72 -25.99
N GLU A 471 -39.74 2.20 -26.31
CA GLU A 471 -38.72 1.87 -25.30
C GLU A 471 -38.18 3.11 -24.62
N ARG A 472 -37.97 4.21 -25.35
CA ARG A 472 -37.62 5.53 -24.77
C ARG A 472 -38.71 6.04 -23.82
N LYS A 473 -39.99 5.80 -24.13
CA LYS A 473 -41.11 6.17 -23.24
C LYS A 473 -41.09 5.32 -21.96
N LYS A 474 -40.89 4.01 -22.08
CA LYS A 474 -40.78 3.08 -20.94
C LYS A 474 -39.59 3.41 -20.04
N GLU A 475 -38.42 3.71 -20.61
CA GLU A 475 -37.24 4.09 -19.85
C GLU A 475 -37.44 5.41 -19.08
N ARG A 476 -38.06 6.43 -19.71
CA ARG A 476 -38.38 7.68 -19.02
C ARG A 476 -39.32 7.46 -17.84
N VAL A 477 -40.40 6.70 -18.02
CA VAL A 477 -41.36 6.39 -16.95
C VAL A 477 -40.66 5.65 -15.79
N TRP A 478 -39.81 4.68 -16.11
CA TRP A 478 -39.06 3.93 -15.12
C TRP A 478 -38.09 4.83 -14.34
N ARG A 479 -37.32 5.70 -15.01
CA ARG A 479 -36.41 6.66 -14.35
C ARG A 479 -37.14 7.61 -13.41
N THR A 480 -38.30 8.12 -13.83
CA THR A 480 -39.14 8.97 -13.00
C THR A 480 -39.62 8.20 -11.77
N SER A 481 -40.06 6.95 -11.93
CA SER A 481 -40.48 6.10 -10.80
C SER A 481 -39.36 5.84 -9.79
N VAL A 482 -38.12 5.59 -10.24
CA VAL A 482 -36.95 5.41 -9.34
C VAL A 482 -36.65 6.71 -8.58
N ARG A 483 -36.71 7.86 -9.25
CA ARG A 483 -36.52 9.18 -8.64
C ARG A 483 -37.61 9.48 -7.60
N ASP A 484 -38.87 9.21 -7.92
CA ASP A 484 -40.00 9.46 -7.02
C ASP A 484 -39.93 8.55 -5.79
N LYS A 485 -39.50 7.29 -5.97
CA LYS A 485 -39.23 6.36 -4.87
C LYS A 485 -38.10 6.89 -3.97
N ALA A 486 -37.03 7.42 -4.56
CA ALA A 486 -35.92 8.03 -3.83
C ALA A 486 -36.37 9.23 -2.99
N GLN A 487 -37.13 10.12 -3.61
CA GLN A 487 -37.65 11.31 -2.94
C GLN A 487 -38.64 10.94 -1.83
N THR A 488 -39.45 9.89 -2.02
CA THR A 488 -40.38 9.39 -1.01
C THR A 488 -39.65 8.80 0.19
N LEU A 489 -38.61 7.97 -0.04
CA LEU A 489 -37.78 7.41 1.03
C LEU A 489 -37.06 8.50 1.81
N LEU A 490 -36.51 9.50 1.12
CA LEU A 490 -35.87 10.67 1.74
C LEU A 490 -36.87 11.44 2.63
N ARG A 491 -38.06 11.73 2.10
CA ARG A 491 -39.12 12.43 2.86
C ARG A 491 -39.62 11.61 4.05
N ALA A 492 -39.75 10.29 3.92
CA ALA A 492 -40.11 9.41 5.02
C ALA A 492 -39.05 9.42 6.12
N LYS A 493 -37.76 9.40 5.75
CA LYS A 493 -36.65 9.52 6.70
C LYS A 493 -36.65 10.87 7.41
N HIS A 494 -36.93 11.96 6.70
CA HIS A 494 -37.13 13.29 7.29
C HIS A 494 -38.29 13.33 8.30
N ARG A 495 -39.43 12.71 7.97
CA ARG A 495 -40.59 12.65 8.89
C ARG A 495 -40.26 11.86 10.15
N LEU A 496 -39.64 10.70 10.00
CA LEU A 496 -39.24 9.85 11.12
C LEU A 496 -38.22 10.55 12.03
N LEU A 497 -37.26 11.29 11.45
CA LEU A 497 -36.35 12.12 12.24
C LEU A 497 -37.07 13.28 12.95
N SER A 498 -38.02 13.93 12.30
CA SER A 498 -38.81 14.99 12.92
C SER A 498 -39.69 14.47 14.06
N GLU A 499 -40.27 13.28 13.92
CA GLU A 499 -41.02 12.59 14.96
C GLU A 499 -40.11 12.20 16.13
N GLN A 500 -38.92 11.67 15.85
CA GLN A 500 -37.92 11.38 16.88
C GLN A 500 -37.50 12.64 17.65
N LEU A 501 -37.30 13.77 16.97
CA LEU A 501 -36.94 15.04 17.62
C LEU A 501 -38.09 15.61 18.47
N ASN A 502 -39.33 15.48 18.01
CA ASN A 502 -40.52 15.92 18.75
C ASN A 502 -40.87 15.04 19.95
N CYS A 503 -40.23 13.88 20.14
CA CYS A 503 -40.40 13.03 21.33
C CYS A 503 -39.43 13.37 22.47
N PHE A 504 -38.51 14.34 22.26
CA PHE A 504 -37.57 14.82 23.28
C PHE A 504 -37.89 16.22 23.81
N ASP A 505 -38.98 16.84 23.34
CA ASP A 505 -39.68 17.98 23.95
C ASP A 505 -40.93 17.47 24.68
#